data_AF-A0A940P5P8-F1
#
_entry.id   AF-A0A940P5P8-F1
#
_cell.length_a   1.000
_cell.length_b   1.000
_cell.length_c   1.000
_cell.angle_alpha   90.00
_cell.angle_beta   90.00
_cell.angle_gamma   90.00
#
_symmetry.space_group_name_H-M   'P 1'
#
loop_
_entity.id
_entity.type
_entity.pdbx_description
1 polymer ?
#
loop_
_entity_poly.entity_id
_entity_poly.type
_entity_poly.pdbx_seq_one_letter_code
_entity_poly.pdbx_strand_id
1 'polypeptide(L)'
;MPRNKFILRRPFPYVYRRTALSIIFINFVIFGLGFLYPNLNEYVHYYGAMNPILVVKGHMYWQFISYMFVHQNISHVFFNMLALLV
;
A
#
# COMPACT_ATOMS: atom_id res chain seq x y z
N MET A 1 44.76 2.22 1.35
CA MET A 1 43.67 1.59 2.13
C MET A 1 42.68 0.97 1.15
N PRO A 2 42.33 -0.33 1.24
CA PRO A 2 41.49 -0.95 0.23
C PRO A 2 40.05 -0.45 0.35
N ARG A 3 39.57 0.20 -0.73
CA ARG A 3 38.19 0.69 -0.89
C ARG A 3 37.29 -0.54 -1.05
N ASN A 4 36.53 -0.92 -0.02
CA ASN A 4 35.68 -2.13 -0.06
C ASN A 4 34.62 -2.00 -1.19
N LYS A 5 34.76 -2.79 -2.26
CA LYS A 5 34.08 -2.65 -3.58
C LYS A 5 32.71 -3.37 -3.68
N PHE A 6 31.93 -3.46 -2.62
CA PHE A 6 30.62 -4.15 -2.69
C PHE A 6 29.49 -3.24 -2.22
N ILE A 7 28.99 -2.39 -3.13
CA ILE A 7 27.78 -1.56 -2.91
C ILE A 7 26.59 -2.46 -2.53
N LEU A 8 26.48 -3.64 -3.15
CA LEU A 8 25.40 -4.63 -2.93
C LEU A 8 25.50 -5.40 -1.62
N ARG A 9 26.63 -5.34 -0.90
CA ARG A 9 26.82 -6.05 0.38
C ARG A 9 26.74 -5.12 1.59
N ARG A 10 26.33 -3.86 1.40
CA ARG A 10 26.12 -2.94 2.51
C ARG A 10 24.80 -3.33 3.21
N PRO A 11 24.82 -3.73 4.49
CA PRO A 11 23.58 -3.96 5.22
C PRO A 11 22.81 -2.64 5.27
N PHE A 12 21.50 -2.71 5.01
CA PHE A 12 20.65 -1.54 5.18
C PHE A 12 20.67 -1.15 6.66
N PRO A 13 20.96 0.13 7.00
CA PRO A 13 20.90 0.57 8.37
C PRO A 13 19.46 0.42 8.87
N TYR A 14 19.29 -0.34 9.97
CA TYR A 14 17.99 -0.43 10.61
C TYR A 14 17.66 0.93 11.23
N VAL A 15 16.65 1.60 10.70
CA VAL A 15 16.10 2.81 11.29
C VAL A 15 14.70 2.47 11.77
N TYR A 16 14.50 2.45 13.08
CA TYR A 16 13.18 2.29 13.66
C TYR A 16 12.33 3.51 13.32
N ARG A 17 11.50 3.40 12.29
CA ARG A 17 10.50 4.41 11.93
C ARG A 17 9.12 3.81 12.12
N ARG A 18 8.24 4.56 12.78
CA ARG A 18 6.81 4.21 12.95
C ARG A 18 6.01 4.31 11.62
N THR A 19 6.69 4.29 10.47
CA THR A 19 6.07 4.37 9.14
C THR A 19 5.11 3.21 8.90
N ALA A 20 5.46 1.99 9.35
CA ALA A 20 4.57 0.84 9.27
C ALA A 20 3.25 1.13 10.00
N LEU A 21 3.30 1.67 11.22
CA LEU A 21 2.10 2.07 11.97
C LEU A 21 1.28 3.15 11.25
N SER A 22 1.94 4.13 10.62
CA SER A 22 1.25 5.13 9.80
C SER A 22 0.54 4.52 8.59
N ILE A 23 1.19 3.59 7.89
CA ILE A 23 0.59 2.88 6.75
C ILE A 23 -0.59 2.04 7.21
N ILE A 24 -0.46 1.31 8.33
CA ILE A 24 -1.53 0.52 8.93
C ILE A 24 -2.75 1.41 9.25
N PHE A 25 -2.51 2.54 9.91
CA PHE A 25 -3.56 3.49 10.26
C PHE A 25 -4.30 4.01 9.02
N ILE A 26 -3.57 4.44 7.98
CA ILE A 26 -4.17 4.93 6.74
C ILE A 26 -5.04 3.84 6.06
N ASN A 27 -4.56 2.60 6.03
CA ASN A 27 -5.31 1.47 5.46
C ASN A 27 -6.64 1.22 6.19
N PHE A 28 -6.62 1.21 7.53
CA PHE A 28 -7.84 1.05 8.30
C PHE A 28 -8.80 2.24 8.15
N VAL A 29 -8.29 3.47 8.03
CA VAL A 29 -9.13 4.65 7.78
C VAL A 29 -9.81 4.55 6.41
N ILE A 30 -9.07 4.26 5.34
CA ILE A 30 -9.62 4.13 3.99
C ILE A 30 -10.66 3.01 3.93
N PHE A 31 -10.33 1.85 4.50
CA PHE A 31 -11.25 0.71 4.55
C PHE A 31 -12.48 1.00 5.43
N GLY A 32 -12.30 1.66 6.57
CA GLY A 32 -13.37 2.07 7.49
C GLY A 32 -14.36 3.06 6.86
N LEU A 33 -13.84 4.05 6.13
CA LEU A 33 -14.66 5.02 5.40
C LEU A 33 -15.54 4.35 4.34
N GLY A 34 -15.09 3.23 3.78
CA GLY A 34 -15.87 2.45 2.82
C GLY A 34 -17.18 1.89 3.41
N PHE A 35 -17.22 1.57 4.70
CA PHE A 35 -18.47 1.15 5.37
C PHE A 35 -19.43 2.31 5.63
N LEU A 36 -18.91 3.50 5.89
CA LEU A 36 -19.73 4.69 6.15
C LEU A 36 -20.31 5.29 4.86
N TYR A 37 -19.59 5.15 3.74
CA TYR A 37 -19.94 5.76 2.47
C TYR A 37 -19.83 4.74 1.31
N PRO A 38 -20.84 3.89 1.09
CA PRO A 38 -20.79 2.83 0.06
C PRO A 38 -20.53 3.36 -1.36
N ASN A 39 -21.11 4.51 -1.72
CA ASN A 39 -20.86 5.12 -3.03
C ASN A 39 -19.39 5.51 -3.19
N LEU A 40 -18.80 6.13 -2.15
CA LEU A 40 -17.37 6.46 -2.14
C LEU A 40 -16.51 5.19 -2.23
N ASN A 41 -16.93 4.10 -1.56
CA ASN A 41 -16.23 2.83 -1.62
C ASN A 41 -16.18 2.27 -3.05
N GLU A 42 -17.28 2.36 -3.79
CA GLU A 42 -17.32 1.95 -5.20
C GLU A 42 -16.35 2.77 -6.06
N TYR A 43 -16.33 4.11 -5.88
CA TYR A 43 -15.35 4.97 -6.55
C TYR A 43 -13.90 4.60 -6.19
N VAL A 44 -13.61 4.39 -4.90
CA VAL A 44 -12.27 4.00 -4.43
C VAL A 44 -11.84 2.66 -5.04
N HIS A 45 -12.75 1.70 -5.13
CA HIS A 45 -12.46 0.42 -5.77
C HIS A 45 -12.24 0.56 -7.28
N TYR A 46 -13.12 1.26 -7.99
CA TYR A 46 -13.02 1.39 -9.44
C TYR A 46 -11.76 2.17 -9.87
N TYR A 47 -11.49 3.29 -9.22
CA TYR A 47 -10.40 4.18 -9.61
C TYR A 47 -9.08 3.89 -8.89
N GLY A 48 -9.13 3.27 -7.70
CA GLY A 48 -7.97 3.04 -6.85
C GLY A 48 -7.40 1.63 -6.91
N ALA A 49 -8.18 0.60 -7.26
CA ALA A 49 -7.66 -0.75 -7.42
C ALA A 49 -6.77 -0.86 -8.67
N MET A 50 -5.79 -1.76 -8.65
CA MET A 50 -4.93 -1.98 -9.81
C MET A 50 -5.69 -2.63 -10.97
N ASN A 51 -5.78 -1.92 -12.09
CA ASN A 51 -6.31 -2.42 -13.35
C ASN A 51 -5.34 -2.07 -14.50
N PRO A 52 -4.55 -3.04 -14.99
CA PRO A 52 -3.55 -2.79 -16.04
C PRO A 52 -4.13 -2.19 -17.33
N ILE A 53 -5.38 -2.52 -17.67
CA ILE A 53 -6.05 -1.96 -18.85
C ILE A 53 -6.26 -0.45 -18.67
N LEU A 54 -6.71 -0.03 -17.49
CA LEU A 54 -6.89 1.38 -17.16
C LEU A 54 -5.57 2.14 -17.01
N VAL A 55 -4.52 1.47 -16.53
CA VAL A 55 -3.17 2.06 -16.48
C VAL A 55 -2.64 2.33 -17.90
N VAL A 56 -2.77 1.36 -18.81
CA VAL A 56 -2.19 1.45 -20.16
C VAL A 56 -3.04 2.30 -21.10
N LYS A 57 -4.37 2.10 -21.10
CA LYS A 57 -5.28 2.77 -22.03
C LYS A 57 -5.95 4.02 -21.44
N GLY A 58 -6.19 4.01 -20.13
CA GLY A 58 -6.83 5.12 -19.40
C GLY A 58 -5.85 6.07 -18.72
N HIS A 59 -4.54 5.81 -18.83
CA HIS A 59 -3.46 6.60 -18.21
C HIS A 59 -3.60 6.76 -16.68
N MET A 60 -4.23 5.79 -16.02
CA MET A 60 -4.50 5.82 -14.57
C MET A 60 -3.30 5.38 -13.73
N TYR A 61 -2.17 6.06 -13.89
CA TYR A 61 -0.87 5.66 -13.30
C TYR A 61 -0.84 5.69 -11.78
N TRP A 62 -1.74 6.44 -11.13
CA TRP A 62 -1.85 6.43 -9.67
C TRP A 62 -2.17 5.04 -9.11
N GLN A 63 -2.74 4.14 -9.93
CA GLN A 63 -3.02 2.76 -9.54
C GLN A 63 -1.78 1.96 -9.13
N PHE A 64 -0.57 2.37 -9.52
CA PHE A 64 0.68 1.77 -9.01
C PHE A 64 0.90 2.00 -7.50
N ILE A 65 0.23 2.99 -6.92
CA ILE A 65 0.36 3.35 -5.51
C ILE A 65 -0.97 3.09 -4.79
N SER A 66 -2.09 3.55 -5.35
CA SER A 66 -3.39 3.49 -4.68
C SER A 66 -3.85 2.06 -4.40
N TYR A 67 -3.45 1.08 -5.22
CA TYR A 67 -3.88 -0.30 -5.04
C TYR A 67 -3.44 -0.89 -3.68
N MET A 68 -2.34 -0.38 -3.11
CA MET A 68 -1.82 -0.82 -1.82
C MET A 68 -2.78 -0.50 -0.66
N PHE A 69 -3.72 0.42 -0.89
CA PHE A 69 -4.67 0.89 0.13
C PHE A 69 -6.10 0.34 -0.07
N VAL A 70 -6.38 -0.26 -1.22
CA VAL A 70 -7.73 -0.71 -1.59
C VAL A 70 -7.91 -2.19 -1.22
N HIS A 71 -8.84 -2.48 -0.31
CA HIS A 71 -9.05 -3.82 0.25
C HIS A 71 -10.48 -4.30 0.08
N GLN A 72 -10.66 -5.56 -0.33
CA GLN A 72 -11.98 -6.14 -0.66
C GLN A 72 -12.78 -6.60 0.56
N ASN A 73 -12.12 -7.00 1.64
CA ASN A 73 -12.79 -7.52 2.84
C ASN A 73 -11.92 -7.39 4.09
N ILE A 74 -12.54 -7.64 5.25
CA ILE A 74 -11.93 -7.48 6.58
C ILE A 74 -10.73 -8.42 6.75
N SER A 75 -10.84 -9.68 6.34
CA SER A 75 -9.77 -10.66 6.49
C SER A 75 -8.52 -10.25 5.69
N HIS A 76 -8.71 -9.78 4.45
CA HIS A 76 -7.60 -9.33 3.60
C HIS A 76 -6.86 -8.13 4.20
N VAL A 77 -7.57 -7.09 4.66
CA VAL A 77 -6.89 -5.94 5.28
C VAL A 77 -6.22 -6.35 6.60
N PHE A 78 -6.85 -7.20 7.40
CA PHE A 78 -6.29 -7.66 8.66
C PHE A 78 -4.96 -8.40 8.49
N PHE A 79 -4.91 -9.41 7.62
CA PHE A 79 -3.68 -10.19 7.41
C PHE A 79 -2.57 -9.38 6.75
N ASN A 80 -2.89 -8.45 5.82
CA ASN A 80 -1.91 -7.55 5.25
C ASN A 80 -1.26 -6.65 6.31
N MET A 81 -2.06 -6.09 7.23
CA MET A 81 -1.54 -5.22 8.28
C MET A 81 -0.76 -6.01 9.34
N LEU A 82 -1.15 -7.24 9.65
CA LEU A 82 -0.39 -8.13 10.52
C LEU A 82 0.99 -8.45 9.91
N ALA A 83 1.03 -8.80 8.63
CA ALA A 83 2.27 -9.06 7.91
C ALA A 83 3.18 -7.84 7.80
N LEU A 84 2.61 -6.62 7.82
CA LEU A 84 3.41 -5.39 7.82
C LEU A 84 3.99 -5.06 9.20
N LEU A 85 3.38 -5.56 10.28
CA LEU A 85 3.78 -5.29 11.66
C LEU A 85 4.86 -6.24 12.18
N VAL A 86 4.85 -7.50 11.71
CA VAL A 86 5.71 -8.61 12.15
C VAL A 86 6.93 -8.74 11.25
#